data_AF-A0A166Z7K7-F1
#
_entry.id   AF-A0A166Z7K7-F1
#
_cell.length_a   1.000
_cell.length_b   1.000
_cell.length_c   1.000
_cell.angle_alpha   90.00
_cell.angle_beta   90.00
_cell.angle_gamma   90.00
#
_symmetry.space_group_name_H-M   'P 1'
#
loop_
_entity.id
_entity.type
_entity.pdbx_description
1 polymer ?
#
loop_
_entity_poly.entity_id
_entity_poly.type
_entity_poly.pdbx_seq_one_letter_code
_entity_poly.pdbx_strand_id
1 'polypeptide(L)'
;MDRQTFIIFHILAIIVVVGSMITGLRIALISQDWLSPISTLLPQGQMHIWHLGFGIALSLIIASYLLHSFTSPFRSIQSKYHKIINYLGYFSLPLVSVSGWLIWAGLYSDVSRTIHQIAMWAMCIYLVFHAWIYIVQNGRRVFSILLPKRAALRHLSFIFGLCAISLSSLFLVKNTTHQLNVLTIDDATFIEIDGKADELAWKKASPISIMTIGGANFNQGATKVTVKALANKYESYFLISWQDETKSTNHLPLFKTAQGWKVQENGFYNFDERTFYEDKFAVMLSDGCEIAGDKTLHLGDKPINDKPKNWHGKGYHASLDGKTRDLWHWKAVRTNDMYLADDNFIGPPAPHLSGKRRYTAGYQADGKESGAYVMNWQWYTPNSVIPKRLPSNLDVDQQHRNGVLPWFGSSPYRESDDLYPPGTFLSSVLYRSNRFEGDRADVRARGEWKNGQWTLELVRKHNTQSKYDVALQTGTCMWVSAFDHSQIAHTRHMQAIKLRYAL
;
A
#
# COMPACT_ATOMS: atom_id res chain seq x y z
N MET A 1 -25.09 -7.88 36.06
CA MET A 1 -25.45 -8.31 34.70
C MET A 1 -25.93 -9.74 34.81
N ASP A 2 -27.08 -10.08 34.22
CA ASP A 2 -27.52 -11.47 34.22
C ASP A 2 -26.67 -12.33 33.28
N ARG A 3 -26.67 -13.64 33.52
CA ARG A 3 -25.84 -14.59 32.79
C ARG A 3 -26.11 -14.61 31.28
N GLN A 4 -27.36 -14.42 30.84
CA GLN A 4 -27.68 -14.46 29.41
C GLN A 4 -27.13 -13.22 28.70
N THR A 5 -27.26 -12.05 29.33
CA THR A 5 -26.66 -10.80 28.82
C THR A 5 -25.14 -10.91 28.69
N PHE A 6 -24.45 -11.44 29.72
CA PHE A 6 -23.00 -11.68 29.64
C PHE A 6 -22.62 -12.60 28.48
N ILE A 7 -23.32 -13.73 28.32
CA ILE A 7 -23.05 -14.71 27.26
C ILE A 7 -23.18 -14.06 25.87
N ILE A 8 -24.16 -13.17 25.69
CA ILE A 8 -24.38 -12.48 24.41
C ILE A 8 -23.24 -11.51 24.11
N PHE A 9 -22.84 -10.67 25.07
CA PHE A 9 -21.66 -9.82 24.93
C PHE A 9 -20.41 -10.64 24.60
N HIS A 10 -20.23 -11.77 25.28
CA HIS A 10 -19.09 -12.65 25.09
C HIS A 10 -19.06 -13.27 23.69
N ILE A 11 -20.18 -13.81 23.19
CA ILE A 11 -20.25 -14.35 21.81
C ILE A 11 -19.96 -13.26 20.78
N LEU A 12 -20.58 -12.08 20.92
CA LEU A 12 -20.34 -10.97 20.00
C LEU A 12 -18.87 -10.56 20.02
N ALA A 13 -18.26 -10.47 21.19
CA ALA A 13 -16.84 -10.19 21.34
C ALA A 13 -15.97 -11.27 20.67
N ILE A 14 -16.26 -12.56 20.83
CA ILE A 14 -15.54 -13.64 20.14
C ILE A 14 -15.59 -13.44 18.63
N ILE A 15 -16.79 -13.26 18.07
CA ILE A 15 -16.98 -13.11 16.61
C ILE A 15 -16.18 -11.93 16.08
N VAL A 16 -16.31 -10.77 16.75
CA VAL A 16 -15.68 -9.53 16.30
C VAL A 16 -14.16 -9.56 16.49
N VAL A 17 -13.66 -10.09 17.61
CA VAL A 17 -12.21 -10.21 17.86
C VAL A 17 -11.59 -11.19 16.87
N VAL A 18 -12.17 -12.37 16.66
CA VAL A 18 -11.66 -13.35 15.69
C VAL A 18 -11.71 -12.77 14.27
N GLY A 19 -12.82 -12.12 13.88
CA GLY A 19 -12.95 -11.44 12.59
C GLY A 19 -11.89 -10.34 12.39
N SER A 20 -11.64 -9.53 13.42
CA SER A 20 -10.59 -8.51 13.43
C SER A 20 -9.20 -9.13 13.28
N MET A 21 -8.92 -10.23 13.98
CA MET A 21 -7.63 -10.93 13.92
C MET A 21 -7.35 -11.53 12.54
N ILE A 22 -8.30 -12.27 11.94
CA ILE A 22 -8.06 -12.90 10.64
C ILE A 22 -7.93 -11.86 9.51
N THR A 23 -8.66 -10.74 9.59
CA THR A 23 -8.54 -9.63 8.64
C THR A 23 -7.24 -8.85 8.87
N GLY A 24 -6.85 -8.62 10.13
CA GLY A 24 -5.61 -7.95 10.51
C GLY A 24 -4.36 -8.73 10.13
N LEU A 25 -4.36 -10.06 10.33
CA LEU A 25 -3.29 -10.95 9.87
C LEU A 25 -3.16 -10.93 8.34
N ARG A 26 -4.28 -10.88 7.61
CA ARG A 26 -4.25 -10.72 6.14
C ARG A 26 -3.63 -9.38 5.71
N ILE A 27 -3.87 -8.30 6.44
CA ILE A 27 -3.25 -7.00 6.18
C ILE A 27 -1.74 -7.05 6.52
N ALA A 28 -1.37 -7.66 7.64
CA ALA A 28 0.02 -7.77 8.10
C ALA A 28 0.91 -8.53 7.09
N LEU A 29 0.38 -9.57 6.45
CA LEU A 29 1.02 -10.38 5.41
C LEU A 29 1.65 -9.57 4.27
N ILE A 30 1.15 -8.37 3.97
CA ILE A 30 1.68 -7.52 2.90
C ILE A 30 3.13 -7.10 3.20
N SER A 31 3.48 -7.01 4.48
CA SER A 31 4.78 -6.55 5.00
C SER A 31 5.52 -7.59 5.85
N GLN A 32 4.89 -8.74 6.12
CA GLN A 32 5.40 -9.76 7.04
C GLN A 32 5.37 -11.12 6.36
N ASP A 33 6.39 -11.38 5.54
CA ASP A 33 6.44 -12.57 4.67
C ASP A 33 6.47 -13.88 5.45
N TRP A 34 6.92 -13.87 6.71
CA TRP A 34 6.92 -15.03 7.60
C TRP A 34 5.51 -15.55 7.93
N LEU A 35 4.46 -14.74 7.74
CA LEU A 35 3.06 -15.17 7.85
C LEU A 35 2.57 -15.93 6.62
N SER A 36 3.33 -16.00 5.52
CA SER A 36 2.91 -16.63 4.27
C SER A 36 2.38 -18.08 4.42
N PRO A 37 2.87 -18.94 5.34
CA PRO A 37 2.34 -20.30 5.48
C PRO A 37 0.86 -20.35 5.92
N ILE A 38 0.37 -19.31 6.61
CA ILE A 38 -1.04 -19.24 7.02
C ILE A 38 -1.93 -18.48 6.02
N SER A 39 -1.37 -17.98 4.90
CA SER A 39 -2.12 -17.22 3.89
C SER A 39 -3.39 -17.95 3.44
N THR A 40 -3.34 -19.26 3.23
CA THR A 40 -4.50 -20.03 2.75
C THR A 40 -5.68 -20.08 3.74
N LEU A 41 -5.43 -19.84 5.03
CA LEU A 41 -6.44 -19.88 6.10
C LEU A 41 -7.15 -18.53 6.30
N LEU A 42 -6.59 -17.44 5.76
CA LEU A 42 -7.08 -16.09 6.01
C LEU A 42 -8.05 -15.63 4.92
N PRO A 43 -9.04 -14.78 5.24
CA PRO A 43 -9.95 -14.22 4.23
C PRO A 43 -9.21 -13.37 3.20
N GLN A 44 -9.81 -13.17 2.02
CA GLN A 44 -9.20 -12.48 0.87
C GLN A 44 -10.17 -11.44 0.28
N GLY A 45 -9.64 -10.45 -0.44
CA GLY A 45 -10.41 -9.31 -0.99
C GLY A 45 -10.20 -8.01 -0.20
N GLN A 46 -11.25 -7.20 -0.05
CA GLN A 46 -11.17 -5.85 0.57
C GLN A 46 -11.09 -5.88 2.11
N MET A 47 -10.01 -6.40 2.66
CA MET A 47 -9.93 -6.64 4.11
C MET A 47 -9.88 -5.38 4.97
N HIS A 48 -9.38 -4.24 4.45
CA HIS A 48 -9.30 -3.01 5.22
C HIS A 48 -10.68 -2.51 5.69
N ILE A 49 -11.72 -2.66 4.85
CA ILE A 49 -13.09 -2.28 5.20
C ILE A 49 -13.65 -3.22 6.27
N TRP A 50 -13.45 -4.53 6.12
CA TRP A 50 -13.87 -5.52 7.12
C TRP A 50 -13.18 -5.32 8.46
N HIS A 51 -11.87 -5.10 8.45
CA HIS A 51 -11.08 -4.88 9.65
C HIS A 51 -11.55 -3.62 10.40
N LEU A 52 -11.82 -2.52 9.68
CA LEU A 52 -12.39 -1.31 10.25
C LEU A 52 -13.79 -1.55 10.82
N GLY A 53 -14.64 -2.28 10.10
CA GLY A 53 -15.99 -2.65 10.58
C GLY A 53 -15.95 -3.46 11.88
N PHE A 54 -15.05 -4.45 11.98
CA PHE A 54 -14.83 -5.18 13.22
C PHE A 54 -14.27 -4.28 14.33
N GLY A 55 -13.35 -3.36 14.02
CA GLY A 55 -12.82 -2.39 15.00
C GLY A 55 -13.90 -1.46 15.58
N ILE A 56 -14.83 -0.99 14.74
CA ILE A 56 -15.99 -0.19 15.17
C ILE A 56 -16.91 -1.02 16.06
N ALA A 57 -17.31 -2.22 15.61
CA ALA A 57 -18.17 -3.10 16.38
C ALA A 57 -17.54 -3.46 17.74
N LEU A 58 -16.23 -3.70 17.78
CA LEU A 58 -15.49 -4.01 19.00
C LEU A 58 -15.53 -2.83 19.97
N SER A 59 -15.30 -1.62 19.47
CA SER A 59 -15.34 -0.39 20.28
C SER A 59 -16.72 -0.16 20.90
N LEU A 60 -17.78 -0.39 20.12
CA LEU A 60 -19.16 -0.28 20.59
C LEU A 60 -19.51 -1.38 21.62
N ILE A 61 -19.03 -2.61 21.42
CA ILE A 61 -19.18 -3.71 22.37
C ILE A 61 -18.49 -3.37 23.70
N ILE A 62 -17.24 -2.88 23.64
CA ILE A 62 -16.48 -2.47 24.84
C ILE A 62 -17.22 -1.36 25.57
N ALA A 63 -17.63 -0.30 24.88
CA ALA A 63 -18.36 0.81 25.49
C ALA A 63 -19.67 0.36 26.14
N SER A 64 -20.46 -0.45 25.43
CA SER A 64 -21.74 -0.99 25.93
C SER A 64 -21.54 -1.91 27.14
N TYR A 65 -20.50 -2.75 27.10
CA TYR A 65 -20.15 -3.65 28.19
C TYR A 65 -19.72 -2.87 29.43
N LEU A 66 -18.88 -1.84 29.28
CA LEU A 66 -18.45 -0.98 30.38
C LEU A 66 -19.64 -0.27 31.02
N LEU A 67 -20.51 0.36 30.22
CA LEU A 67 -21.72 1.03 30.70
C LEU A 67 -22.60 0.07 31.51
N HIS A 68 -22.84 -1.13 31.00
CA HIS A 68 -23.66 -2.12 31.70
C HIS A 68 -22.97 -2.68 32.96
N SER A 69 -21.65 -2.81 32.93
CA SER A 69 -20.85 -3.29 34.07
C SER A 69 -20.79 -2.27 35.21
N PHE A 70 -20.81 -0.97 34.92
CA PHE A 70 -20.93 0.08 35.93
C PHE A 70 -22.26 0.00 36.68
N THR A 71 -23.37 -0.21 35.96
CA THR A 71 -24.70 -0.31 36.58
C THR A 71 -24.95 -1.65 37.25
N SER A 72 -24.26 -2.70 36.82
CA SER A 72 -24.55 -4.08 37.23
C SER A 72 -23.33 -4.97 37.04
N PRO A 73 -22.33 -4.91 37.93
CA PRO A 73 -21.08 -5.66 37.77
C PRO A 73 -21.32 -7.17 37.81
N PHE A 74 -20.65 -7.91 36.93
CA PHE A 74 -20.63 -9.36 36.99
C PHE A 74 -19.59 -9.81 38.03
N ARG A 75 -20.04 -10.43 39.12
CA ARG A 75 -19.15 -10.94 40.17
C ARG A 75 -18.98 -12.45 40.01
N SER A 76 -17.74 -12.91 39.90
CA SER A 76 -17.39 -14.33 39.92
C SER A 76 -16.17 -14.57 40.80
N ILE A 77 -16.16 -15.70 41.51
CA ILE A 77 -14.99 -16.13 42.28
C ILE A 77 -14.05 -16.82 41.29
N GLN A 78 -12.88 -16.22 41.07
CA GLN A 78 -11.91 -16.70 40.09
C GLN A 78 -10.67 -17.25 40.79
N SER A 79 -10.15 -18.38 40.29
CA SER A 79 -8.84 -18.89 40.72
C SER A 79 -7.72 -17.94 40.30
N LYS A 80 -6.54 -18.08 40.92
CA LYS A 80 -5.35 -17.24 40.61
C LYS A 80 -5.01 -17.27 39.12
N TYR A 81 -5.08 -18.44 38.49
CA TYR A 81 -4.87 -18.61 37.05
C TYR A 81 -5.82 -17.74 36.21
N HIS A 82 -7.13 -17.86 36.43
CA HIS A 82 -8.13 -17.12 35.65
C HIS A 82 -7.98 -15.61 35.84
N LYS A 83 -7.65 -15.14 37.05
CA LYS A 83 -7.37 -13.72 37.31
C LYS A 83 -6.21 -13.21 36.45
N ILE A 84 -5.09 -13.94 36.41
CA ILE A 84 -3.90 -13.56 35.62
C ILE A 84 -4.24 -13.51 34.13
N ILE A 85 -4.89 -14.55 33.59
CA ILE A 85 -5.26 -14.59 32.17
C ILE A 85 -6.26 -13.47 31.85
N ASN A 86 -7.24 -13.20 32.72
CA ASN A 86 -8.18 -12.10 32.50
C ASN A 86 -7.50 -10.73 32.53
N TYR A 87 -6.48 -10.51 33.37
CA TYR A 87 -5.70 -9.27 33.32
C TYR A 87 -4.97 -9.08 31.98
N LEU A 88 -4.45 -10.16 31.39
CA LEU A 88 -3.87 -10.10 30.04
C LEU A 88 -4.93 -9.65 29.01
N GLY A 89 -6.15 -10.18 29.10
CA GLY A 89 -7.28 -9.75 28.26
C GLY A 89 -7.66 -8.29 28.49
N TYR A 90 -7.78 -7.86 29.75
CA TYR A 90 -8.12 -6.48 30.13
C TYR A 90 -7.05 -5.46 29.73
N PHE A 91 -5.80 -5.89 29.56
CA PHE A 91 -4.73 -5.05 29.05
C PHE A 91 -4.69 -5.04 27.51
N SER A 92 -4.70 -6.23 26.89
CA SER A 92 -4.55 -6.37 25.44
C SER A 92 -5.75 -5.82 24.65
N LEU A 93 -6.98 -5.98 25.15
CA LEU A 93 -8.18 -5.57 24.42
C LEU A 93 -8.32 -4.04 24.25
N PRO A 94 -8.14 -3.21 25.30
CA PRO A 94 -8.08 -1.77 25.12
C PRO A 94 -6.87 -1.34 24.30
N LEU A 95 -5.71 -1.97 24.49
CA LEU A 95 -4.49 -1.59 23.78
C LEU A 95 -4.62 -1.81 22.27
N VAL A 96 -5.15 -2.95 21.81
CA VAL A 96 -5.39 -3.22 20.38
C VAL A 96 -6.44 -2.28 19.80
N SER A 97 -7.49 -1.95 20.58
CA SER A 97 -8.56 -1.05 20.13
C SER A 97 -8.06 0.40 19.98
N VAL A 98 -7.37 0.93 20.99
CA VAL A 98 -6.83 2.30 20.98
C VAL A 98 -5.76 2.47 19.91
N SER A 99 -4.80 1.54 19.83
CA SER A 99 -3.76 1.58 18.79
C SER A 99 -4.35 1.49 17.38
N GLY A 100 -5.43 0.72 17.17
CA GLY A 100 -6.14 0.66 15.89
C GLY A 100 -6.75 2.00 15.48
N TRP A 101 -7.38 2.71 16.43
CA TRP A 101 -7.92 4.05 16.19
C TRP A 101 -6.84 5.11 15.95
N LEU A 102 -5.68 5.02 16.63
CA LEU A 102 -4.55 5.90 16.39
C LEU A 102 -3.99 5.73 14.96
N ILE A 103 -3.86 4.48 14.49
CA ILE A 103 -3.48 4.20 13.09
C ILE A 103 -4.52 4.79 12.13
N TRP A 104 -5.82 4.57 12.38
CA TRP A 104 -6.89 5.09 11.52
C TRP A 104 -6.88 6.62 11.45
N ALA A 105 -6.63 7.30 12.58
CA ALA A 105 -6.56 8.75 12.67
C ALA A 105 -5.26 9.36 12.11
N GLY A 106 -4.30 8.53 11.66
CA GLY A 106 -3.00 9.00 11.19
C GLY A 106 -2.09 9.55 12.30
N LEU A 107 -2.35 9.19 13.57
CA LEU A 107 -1.61 9.68 14.73
C LEU A 107 -0.51 8.70 15.11
N TYR A 108 0.75 9.12 14.99
CA TYR A 108 1.93 8.28 15.29
C TYR A 108 1.82 6.88 14.68
N SER A 109 1.45 6.79 13.40
CA SER A 109 1.03 5.54 12.76
C SER A 109 2.11 4.45 12.74
N ASP A 110 3.37 4.84 12.68
CA ASP A 110 4.55 3.98 12.80
C ASP A 110 4.62 3.28 14.16
N VAL A 111 4.58 4.05 15.26
CA VAL A 111 4.61 3.52 16.63
C VAL A 111 3.33 2.77 16.95
N SER A 112 2.18 3.35 16.59
CA SER A 112 0.85 2.75 16.84
C SER A 112 0.68 1.42 16.13
N ARG A 113 1.23 1.25 14.93
CA ARG A 113 1.25 -0.05 14.22
C ARG A 113 2.03 -1.10 14.98
N THR A 114 3.20 -0.76 15.51
CA THR A 114 4.03 -1.68 16.30
C THR A 114 3.28 -2.10 17.58
N ILE A 115 2.70 -1.13 18.30
CA ILE A 115 1.87 -1.40 19.49
C ILE A 115 0.68 -2.28 19.14
N HIS A 116 -0.02 -1.99 18.04
CA HIS A 116 -1.18 -2.75 17.59
C HIS A 116 -0.83 -4.21 17.29
N GLN A 117 0.32 -4.45 16.66
CA GLN A 117 0.82 -5.79 16.40
C GLN A 117 1.17 -6.54 17.69
N ILE A 118 1.87 -5.91 18.64
CA ILE A 118 2.19 -6.52 19.93
C ILE A 118 0.91 -6.83 20.72
N ALA A 119 -0.05 -5.91 20.74
CA ALA A 119 -1.34 -6.08 21.40
C ALA A 119 -2.16 -7.21 20.77
N MET A 120 -2.12 -7.36 19.45
CA MET A 120 -2.73 -8.47 18.72
C MET A 120 -2.10 -9.81 19.11
N TRP A 121 -0.78 -9.91 19.21
CA TRP A 121 -0.12 -11.14 19.68
C TRP A 121 -0.43 -11.46 21.15
N ALA A 122 -0.49 -10.44 22.02
CA ALA A 122 -0.95 -10.60 23.39
C ALA A 122 -2.41 -11.11 23.44
N MET A 123 -3.26 -10.64 22.52
CA MET A 123 -4.63 -11.13 22.34
C MET A 123 -4.66 -12.60 21.88
N CYS A 124 -3.80 -13.01 20.93
CA CYS A 124 -3.65 -14.41 20.53
C CYS A 124 -3.33 -15.30 21.73
N ILE A 125 -2.33 -14.90 22.52
CA ILE A 125 -1.90 -15.63 23.73
C ILE A 125 -3.05 -15.72 24.73
N TYR A 126 -3.74 -14.60 24.97
CA TYR A 126 -4.92 -14.55 25.83
C TYR A 126 -5.99 -15.54 25.35
N LEU A 127 -6.38 -15.51 24.08
CA LEU A 127 -7.42 -16.39 23.54
C LEU A 127 -7.05 -17.86 23.66
N VAL A 128 -5.79 -18.23 23.38
CA VAL A 128 -5.32 -19.62 23.52
C VAL A 128 -5.45 -20.07 24.98
N PHE A 129 -4.86 -19.35 25.93
CA PHE A 129 -4.90 -19.76 27.34
C PHE A 129 -6.30 -19.67 27.96
N HIS A 130 -7.05 -18.64 27.60
CA HIS A 130 -8.43 -18.45 28.04
C HIS A 130 -9.33 -19.58 27.54
N ALA A 131 -9.29 -19.92 26.24
CA ALA A 131 -10.12 -20.98 25.69
C ALA A 131 -9.66 -22.37 26.14
N TRP A 132 -8.35 -22.62 26.12
CA TRP A 132 -7.75 -23.94 26.41
C TRP A 132 -8.13 -24.46 27.78
N ILE A 133 -8.04 -23.63 28.82
CA ILE A 133 -8.35 -24.08 30.19
C ILE A 133 -9.79 -24.54 30.32
N TYR A 134 -10.74 -23.84 29.68
CA TYR A 134 -12.16 -24.20 29.75
C TYR A 134 -12.43 -25.48 28.97
N ILE A 135 -11.75 -25.69 27.83
CA ILE A 135 -11.83 -26.93 27.06
C ILE A 135 -11.29 -28.11 27.88
N VAL A 136 -10.15 -27.95 28.55
CA VAL A 136 -9.58 -29.00 29.43
C VAL A 136 -10.51 -29.31 30.60
N GLN A 137 -11.07 -28.29 31.25
CA GLN A 137 -11.92 -28.48 32.43
C GLN A 137 -13.30 -29.04 32.12
N ASN A 138 -13.91 -28.64 31.01
CA ASN A 138 -15.32 -28.93 30.72
C ASN A 138 -15.53 -29.80 29.47
N GLY A 139 -14.46 -30.10 28.71
CA GLY A 139 -14.52 -30.86 27.47
C GLY A 139 -15.52 -30.25 26.48
N ARG A 140 -16.32 -31.11 25.83
CA ARG A 140 -17.37 -30.68 24.88
C ARG A 140 -18.49 -29.85 25.52
N ARG A 141 -18.63 -29.85 26.86
CA ARG A 141 -19.68 -29.07 27.55
C ARG A 141 -19.44 -27.57 27.48
N VAL A 142 -18.23 -27.10 27.13
CA VAL A 142 -17.97 -25.66 26.92
C VAL A 142 -18.93 -25.06 25.90
N PHE A 143 -19.20 -25.76 24.80
CA PHE A 143 -20.07 -25.25 23.74
C PHE A 143 -21.52 -25.04 24.22
N SER A 144 -22.04 -25.91 25.10
CA SER A 144 -23.37 -25.72 25.66
C SER A 144 -23.43 -24.63 26.74
N ILE A 145 -22.29 -24.30 27.37
CA ILE A 145 -22.17 -23.19 28.32
C ILE A 145 -22.13 -21.84 27.58
N LEU A 146 -21.53 -21.81 26.39
CA LEU A 146 -21.42 -20.62 25.55
C LEU A 146 -22.72 -20.27 24.82
N LEU A 147 -23.67 -21.22 24.67
CA LEU A 147 -24.94 -20.94 24.01
C LEU A 147 -25.95 -20.29 24.96
N PRO A 148 -26.60 -19.18 24.56
CA PRO A 148 -27.66 -18.57 25.37
C PRO A 148 -28.85 -19.53 25.42
N LYS A 149 -29.31 -19.84 26.64
CA LYS A 149 -30.46 -20.75 26.86
C LYS A 149 -31.79 -20.08 26.50
N ARG A 150 -31.86 -18.76 26.62
CA ARG A 150 -33.03 -17.94 26.26
C ARG A 150 -32.54 -16.58 25.76
N ALA A 151 -32.89 -16.22 24.52
CA ALA A 151 -32.71 -14.86 24.01
C ALA A 151 -34.02 -14.08 24.23
N ALA A 152 -33.97 -13.03 25.03
CA ALA A 152 -35.09 -12.11 25.19
C ALA A 152 -35.11 -11.07 24.05
N LEU A 153 -36.26 -10.45 23.81
CA LEU A 153 -36.41 -9.41 22.78
C LEU A 153 -35.36 -8.30 22.95
N ARG A 154 -35.09 -7.86 24.18
CA ARG A 154 -34.05 -6.86 24.49
C ARG A 154 -32.66 -7.24 23.95
N HIS A 155 -32.31 -8.53 23.91
CA HIS A 155 -31.02 -8.98 23.40
C HIS A 155 -30.97 -8.91 21.88
N LEU A 156 -32.07 -9.31 21.22
CA LEU A 156 -32.20 -9.17 19.76
C LEU A 156 -32.19 -7.70 19.35
N SER A 157 -32.90 -6.84 20.07
CA SER A 157 -32.87 -5.39 19.87
C SER A 157 -31.47 -4.81 20.06
N PHE A 158 -30.72 -5.28 21.06
CA PHE A 158 -29.33 -4.87 21.27
C PHE A 158 -28.43 -5.28 20.10
N ILE A 159 -28.49 -6.54 19.66
CA ILE A 159 -27.71 -7.04 18.52
C ILE A 159 -28.05 -6.24 17.26
N PHE A 160 -29.33 -6.03 16.98
CA PHE A 160 -29.78 -5.26 15.82
C PHE A 160 -29.30 -3.80 15.90
N GLY A 161 -29.45 -3.15 17.06
CA GLY A 161 -28.97 -1.79 17.28
C GLY A 161 -27.46 -1.67 17.12
N LEU A 162 -26.69 -2.61 17.67
CA LEU A 162 -25.24 -2.67 17.51
C LEU A 162 -24.84 -2.80 16.04
N CYS A 163 -25.50 -3.69 15.29
CA CYS A 163 -25.25 -3.85 13.85
C CYS A 163 -25.59 -2.58 13.07
N ALA A 164 -26.75 -1.98 13.32
CA ALA A 164 -27.19 -0.75 12.64
C ALA A 164 -26.25 0.43 12.91
N ILE A 165 -25.82 0.62 14.17
CA ILE A 165 -24.86 1.66 14.54
C ILE A 165 -23.50 1.37 13.92
N SER A 166 -23.01 0.12 13.98
CA SER A 166 -21.72 -0.24 13.38
C SER A 166 -21.67 0.03 11.88
N LEU A 167 -22.73 -0.34 11.15
CA LEU A 167 -22.84 -0.08 9.71
C LEU A 167 -22.92 1.42 9.39
N SER A 168 -23.71 2.18 10.17
CA SER A 168 -23.82 3.63 10.02
C SER A 168 -22.48 4.32 10.29
N SER A 169 -21.79 3.95 11.37
CA SER A 169 -20.45 4.44 11.69
C SER A 169 -19.45 4.09 10.60
N LEU A 170 -19.45 2.86 10.09
CA LEU A 170 -18.56 2.46 8.99
C LEU A 170 -18.80 3.31 7.74
N PHE A 171 -20.07 3.57 7.40
CA PHE A 171 -20.44 4.41 6.26
C PHE A 171 -19.89 5.85 6.37
N LEU A 172 -19.93 6.43 7.57
CA LEU A 172 -19.38 7.76 7.84
C LEU A 172 -17.84 7.78 7.81
N VAL A 173 -17.23 6.81 8.50
CA VAL A 173 -15.79 6.76 8.77
C VAL A 173 -15.00 6.39 7.51
N LYS A 174 -15.53 5.51 6.64
CA LYS A 174 -14.80 5.03 5.44
C LYS A 174 -14.55 6.09 4.36
N ASN A 175 -15.24 7.23 4.42
CA ASN A 175 -15.08 8.35 3.49
C ASN A 175 -14.39 9.56 4.16
N THR A 176 -13.78 9.37 5.33
CA THR A 176 -13.01 10.44 5.98
C THR A 176 -11.74 10.73 5.19
N THR A 177 -11.47 12.01 4.96
CA THR A 177 -10.35 12.48 4.12
C THR A 177 -9.56 13.59 4.79
N HIS A 178 -8.26 13.62 4.54
CA HIS A 178 -7.45 14.83 4.72
C HIS A 178 -7.83 15.86 3.66
N GLN A 179 -7.56 17.14 3.91
CA GLN A 179 -7.83 18.22 2.96
C GLN A 179 -6.53 18.85 2.54
N LEU A 180 -6.29 18.95 1.23
CA LEU A 180 -5.18 19.70 0.66
C LEU A 180 -5.72 20.91 -0.09
N ASN A 181 -5.40 22.11 0.40
CA ASN A 181 -5.70 23.34 -0.30
C ASN A 181 -4.73 23.49 -1.47
N VAL A 182 -5.27 23.66 -2.67
CA VAL A 182 -4.52 23.94 -3.88
C VAL A 182 -4.45 25.47 -4.02
N LEU A 183 -3.24 26.01 -3.92
CA LEU A 183 -3.03 27.46 -4.02
C LEU A 183 -3.11 27.90 -5.48
N THR A 184 -4.01 28.83 -5.77
CA THR A 184 -4.09 29.45 -7.10
C THR A 184 -2.87 30.35 -7.35
N ILE A 185 -2.25 30.19 -8.52
CA ILE A 185 -1.16 31.04 -9.02
C ILE A 185 -1.58 31.70 -10.34
N ASP A 186 -0.90 32.78 -10.71
CA ASP A 186 -1.13 33.47 -11.98
C ASP A 186 -0.66 32.60 -13.16
N ASP A 187 -1.34 32.65 -14.30
CA ASP A 187 -1.02 31.88 -15.52
C ASP A 187 0.40 32.17 -16.05
N ALA A 188 0.97 33.35 -15.77
CA ALA A 188 2.33 33.72 -16.13
C ALA A 188 3.39 33.24 -15.11
N THR A 189 2.97 32.66 -13.98
CA THR A 189 3.91 32.12 -12.98
C THR A 189 4.55 30.85 -13.53
N PHE A 190 5.84 30.93 -13.85
CA PHE A 190 6.62 29.76 -14.27
C PHE A 190 7.02 28.91 -13.05
N ILE A 191 6.76 27.61 -13.13
CA ILE A 191 7.24 26.59 -12.19
C ILE A 191 8.17 25.66 -12.96
N GLU A 192 9.45 25.62 -12.59
CA GLU A 192 10.39 24.70 -13.20
C GLU A 192 10.21 23.32 -12.57
N ILE A 193 10.06 22.27 -13.38
CA ILE A 193 9.89 20.90 -12.87
C ILE A 193 11.28 20.28 -12.79
N ASP A 194 12.03 20.62 -11.74
CA ASP A 194 13.43 20.21 -11.57
C ASP A 194 13.72 19.43 -10.27
N GLY A 195 12.76 19.39 -9.35
CA GLY A 195 12.84 18.71 -8.06
C GLY A 195 13.43 19.56 -6.93
N LYS A 196 13.74 20.85 -7.14
CA LYS A 196 14.34 21.72 -6.12
C LYS A 196 13.32 22.56 -5.36
N ALA A 197 12.21 22.91 -6.01
CA ALA A 197 11.14 23.73 -5.43
C ALA A 197 11.58 25.09 -4.89
N ASP A 198 12.46 25.78 -5.62
CA ASP A 198 13.02 27.08 -5.23
C ASP A 198 12.04 28.26 -5.44
N GLU A 199 10.96 28.03 -6.19
CA GLU A 199 9.95 29.02 -6.56
C GLU A 199 9.23 29.62 -5.35
N LEU A 200 8.95 30.93 -5.43
CA LEU A 200 8.25 31.65 -4.38
C LEU A 200 6.83 31.11 -4.15
N ALA A 201 6.18 30.56 -5.18
CA ALA A 201 4.84 29.97 -5.07
C ALA A 201 4.81 28.79 -4.08
N TRP A 202 5.82 27.92 -4.11
CA TRP A 202 5.92 26.79 -3.18
C TRP A 202 6.08 27.21 -1.72
N LYS A 203 6.70 28.37 -1.47
CA LYS A 203 6.83 28.93 -0.11
C LYS A 203 5.49 29.41 0.46
N LYS A 204 4.55 29.82 -0.40
CA LYS A 204 3.20 30.27 -0.01
C LYS A 204 2.20 29.12 0.14
N ALA A 205 2.40 28.01 -0.57
CA ALA A 205 1.50 26.87 -0.51
C ALA A 205 1.56 26.15 0.85
N SER A 206 0.37 25.90 1.41
CA SER A 206 0.23 25.19 2.69
C SER A 206 0.46 23.69 2.50
N PRO A 207 1.41 23.07 3.24
CA PRO A 207 1.63 21.64 3.16
C PRO A 207 0.59 20.86 3.98
N ILE A 208 0.33 19.63 3.56
CA ILE A 208 -0.11 18.58 4.47
C ILE A 208 1.00 17.56 4.66
N SER A 209 1.00 16.86 5.79
CA SER A 209 1.89 15.74 6.01
C SER A 209 1.13 14.51 6.46
N ILE A 210 1.47 13.37 5.89
CA ILE A 210 0.84 12.08 6.18
C ILE A 210 1.94 11.07 6.46
N MET A 211 1.80 10.34 7.56
CA MET A 211 2.65 9.18 7.82
C MET A 211 2.19 8.02 6.95
N THR A 212 3.06 7.53 6.07
CA THR A 212 2.82 6.35 5.24
C THR A 212 3.56 5.16 5.82
N ILE A 213 2.94 3.98 5.85
CA ILE A 213 3.44 2.80 6.58
C ILE A 213 3.42 1.53 5.73
N GLY A 214 4.16 0.51 6.15
CA GLY A 214 4.14 -0.83 5.56
C GLY A 214 4.95 -1.00 4.28
N GLY A 215 5.89 -0.09 3.99
CA GLY A 215 6.86 -0.23 2.91
C GLY A 215 8.08 -1.04 3.34
N ALA A 216 8.80 -1.63 2.38
CA ALA A 216 10.10 -2.24 2.62
C ALA A 216 11.20 -1.17 2.72
N ASN A 217 12.31 -1.53 3.38
CA ASN A 217 13.58 -0.80 3.46
C ASN A 217 13.56 0.55 4.22
N PHE A 218 12.42 1.23 4.29
CA PHE A 218 12.23 2.38 5.17
C PHE A 218 12.44 2.04 6.66
N ASN A 219 12.87 3.04 7.44
CA ASN A 219 12.94 2.93 8.89
C ASN A 219 11.55 2.56 9.49
N GLN A 220 11.48 1.42 10.20
CA GLN A 220 10.23 0.81 10.68
C GLN A 220 9.16 0.60 9.59
N GLY A 221 9.57 0.54 8.33
CA GLY A 221 8.70 0.44 7.16
C GLY A 221 7.80 1.65 6.97
N ALA A 222 8.20 2.84 7.42
CA ALA A 222 7.40 4.05 7.38
C ALA A 222 8.19 5.28 6.91
N THR A 223 7.51 6.20 6.24
CA THR A 223 8.06 7.52 5.91
C THR A 223 6.97 8.58 5.91
N LYS A 224 7.32 9.78 6.37
CA LYS A 224 6.43 10.94 6.36
C LYS A 224 6.47 11.59 4.99
N VAL A 225 5.34 11.59 4.30
CA VAL A 225 5.17 12.25 3.01
C VAL A 225 4.57 13.62 3.25
N THR A 226 5.18 14.66 2.70
CA THR A 226 4.65 16.03 2.70
C THR A 226 4.22 16.40 1.29
N VAL A 227 3.04 17.00 1.17
CA VAL A 227 2.45 17.37 -0.13
C VAL A 227 2.01 18.83 -0.09
N LYS A 228 2.37 19.58 -1.14
CA LYS A 228 1.81 20.89 -1.47
C LYS A 228 1.23 20.84 -2.89
N ALA A 229 0.25 21.69 -3.16
CA ALA A 229 -0.34 21.82 -4.48
C ALA A 229 -0.51 23.27 -4.90
N LEU A 230 -0.24 23.55 -6.17
CA LEU A 230 -0.53 24.81 -6.86
C LEU A 230 -1.44 24.53 -8.06
N ALA A 231 -2.16 25.54 -8.54
CA ALA A 231 -2.87 25.46 -9.81
C ALA A 231 -2.94 26.81 -10.49
N ASN A 232 -2.81 26.82 -11.81
CA ASN A 232 -3.21 27.94 -12.65
C ASN A 232 -4.51 27.58 -13.40
N LYS A 233 -4.90 28.32 -14.43
CA LYS A 233 -6.12 28.04 -15.20
C LYS A 233 -6.10 26.69 -15.94
N TYR A 234 -4.93 26.13 -16.24
CA TYR A 234 -4.77 24.99 -17.14
C TYR A 234 -4.24 23.73 -16.45
N GLU A 235 -3.41 23.89 -15.43
CA GLU A 235 -2.57 22.83 -14.87
C GLU A 235 -2.55 22.87 -13.34
N SER A 236 -2.34 21.69 -12.76
CA SER A 236 -2.05 21.50 -11.34
C SER A 236 -0.63 21.00 -11.16
N TYR A 237 0.03 21.58 -10.17
CA TYR A 237 1.39 21.24 -9.78
C TYR A 237 1.37 20.61 -8.39
N PHE A 238 2.16 19.57 -8.18
CA PHE A 238 2.34 18.93 -6.89
C PHE A 238 3.81 18.91 -6.51
N LEU A 239 4.10 19.38 -5.30
CA LEU A 239 5.40 19.22 -4.68
C LEU A 239 5.28 18.19 -3.57
N ILE A 240 6.02 17.10 -3.72
CA ILE A 240 5.96 15.97 -2.81
C ILE A 240 7.35 15.66 -2.30
N SER A 241 7.50 15.53 -0.98
CA SER A 241 8.76 15.11 -0.38
C SER A 241 8.58 14.01 0.65
N TRP A 242 9.56 13.10 0.72
CA TRP A 242 9.59 12.01 1.68
C TRP A 242 11.02 11.70 2.11
N GLN A 243 11.16 11.20 3.33
CA GLN A 243 12.46 10.77 3.86
C GLN A 243 12.81 9.41 3.28
N ASP A 244 14.04 9.30 2.78
CA ASP A 244 14.64 8.11 2.22
C ASP A 244 16.16 8.19 2.44
N GLU A 245 16.68 7.37 3.35
CA GLU A 245 18.08 7.44 3.78
C GLU A 245 19.05 7.16 2.64
N THR A 246 18.59 6.48 1.57
CA THR A 246 19.40 6.11 0.43
C THR A 246 18.87 6.73 -0.86
N LYS A 247 19.77 6.95 -1.82
CA LYS A 247 19.41 7.27 -3.21
C LYS A 247 19.47 5.99 -4.03
N SER A 248 18.43 5.17 -3.98
CA SER A 248 18.44 3.87 -4.64
C SER A 248 18.11 4.00 -6.12
N THR A 249 19.16 3.93 -6.94
CA THR A 249 19.10 3.99 -8.41
C THR A 249 19.51 2.67 -9.07
N ASN A 250 19.60 1.58 -8.31
CA ASN A 250 19.82 0.26 -8.88
C ASN A 250 18.53 -0.22 -9.56
N HIS A 251 18.60 -0.78 -10.76
CA HIS A 251 17.45 -1.49 -11.33
C HIS A 251 17.97 -2.77 -11.97
N LEU A 252 17.80 -3.90 -11.30
CA LEU A 252 18.05 -5.27 -11.76
C LEU A 252 19.31 -5.43 -12.63
N PRO A 253 20.48 -4.91 -12.21
CA PRO A 253 21.66 -4.82 -13.09
C PRO A 253 22.09 -6.22 -13.55
N LEU A 254 22.63 -6.30 -14.77
CA LEU A 254 23.17 -7.55 -15.28
C LEU A 254 24.60 -7.69 -14.81
N PHE A 255 24.92 -8.82 -14.19
CA PHE A 255 26.23 -9.11 -13.66
C PHE A 255 26.88 -10.24 -14.46
N LYS A 256 28.10 -10.02 -14.95
CA LYS A 256 28.89 -11.02 -15.67
C LYS A 256 29.52 -11.99 -14.68
N THR A 257 29.17 -13.27 -14.77
CA THR A 257 29.85 -14.38 -14.09
C THR A 257 30.72 -15.16 -15.07
N ALA A 258 31.51 -16.10 -14.55
CA ALA A 258 32.27 -17.04 -15.38
C ALA A 258 31.39 -17.94 -16.29
N GLN A 259 30.09 -18.02 -16.02
CA GLN A 259 29.11 -18.84 -16.77
C GLN A 259 28.20 -17.99 -17.68
N GLY A 260 28.44 -16.68 -17.77
CA GLY A 260 27.62 -15.75 -18.53
C GLY A 260 26.95 -14.69 -17.67
N TRP A 261 25.96 -13.99 -18.23
CA TRP A 261 25.26 -12.91 -17.51
C TRP A 261 24.16 -13.45 -16.61
N LYS A 262 23.96 -12.79 -15.47
CA LYS A 262 22.83 -13.00 -14.57
C LYS A 262 22.21 -11.67 -14.18
N VAL A 263 20.90 -11.66 -13.93
CA VAL A 263 20.26 -10.50 -13.30
C VAL A 263 20.60 -10.52 -11.81
N GLN A 264 21.05 -9.39 -11.26
CA GLN A 264 21.05 -9.23 -9.81
C GLN A 264 19.63 -8.98 -9.33
N GLU A 265 19.17 -9.89 -8.48
CA GLU A 265 17.83 -9.86 -7.91
C GLU A 265 17.85 -10.47 -6.51
N ASN A 266 16.87 -10.09 -5.71
CA ASN A 266 16.43 -10.69 -4.47
C ASN A 266 14.89 -10.66 -4.44
N GLY A 267 14.27 -11.57 -5.20
CA GLY A 267 12.81 -11.75 -5.21
C GLY A 267 12.11 -11.34 -6.52
N PHE A 268 12.83 -10.82 -7.53
CA PHE A 268 12.24 -10.46 -8.82
C PHE A 268 11.53 -11.63 -9.52
N TYR A 269 12.05 -12.86 -9.42
CA TYR A 269 11.38 -14.05 -9.95
C TYR A 269 9.95 -14.20 -9.39
N ASN A 270 9.71 -13.84 -8.13
CA ASN A 270 8.38 -13.89 -7.52
C ASN A 270 7.60 -12.57 -7.67
N PHE A 271 8.14 -11.60 -8.42
CA PHE A 271 7.63 -10.24 -8.56
C PHE A 271 7.60 -9.44 -7.25
N ASP A 272 8.58 -9.67 -6.37
CA ASP A 272 8.72 -9.01 -5.08
C ASP A 272 10.19 -8.65 -4.80
N GLU A 273 10.84 -8.02 -5.78
CA GLU A 273 12.22 -7.52 -5.64
C GLU A 273 12.32 -6.39 -4.60
N ARG A 274 13.32 -6.45 -3.72
CA ARG A 274 13.54 -5.45 -2.65
C ARG A 274 15.01 -5.05 -2.42
N THR A 275 15.93 -5.48 -3.29
CA THR A 275 17.39 -5.29 -3.15
C THR A 275 18.11 -4.83 -4.42
N PHE A 276 17.46 -4.86 -5.57
CA PHE A 276 18.03 -4.30 -6.79
C PHE A 276 16.95 -3.60 -7.59
N TYR A 277 16.22 -2.70 -6.93
CA TYR A 277 15.16 -1.92 -7.55
C TYR A 277 15.30 -0.43 -7.27
N GLU A 278 14.78 0.41 -8.16
CA GLU A 278 14.93 1.85 -8.02
C GLU A 278 13.92 2.40 -7.00
N ASP A 279 14.20 3.59 -6.48
CA ASP A 279 13.20 4.38 -5.76
C ASP A 279 12.08 4.81 -6.69
N LYS A 280 10.87 4.76 -6.17
CA LYS A 280 9.67 5.12 -6.93
C LYS A 280 8.71 5.89 -6.06
N PHE A 281 7.84 6.63 -6.72
CA PHE A 281 6.74 7.32 -6.09
C PHE A 281 5.48 7.13 -6.93
N ALA A 282 4.37 6.81 -6.29
CA ALA A 282 3.08 6.66 -6.95
C ALA A 282 2.07 7.67 -6.39
N VAL A 283 1.29 8.25 -7.30
CA VAL A 283 0.13 9.10 -7.00
C VAL A 283 -1.07 8.45 -7.67
N MET A 284 -2.09 8.11 -6.89
CA MET A 284 -3.36 7.59 -7.42
C MET A 284 -4.46 8.62 -7.22
N LEU A 285 -5.25 8.89 -8.27
CA LEU A 285 -6.36 9.83 -8.28
C LEU A 285 -7.69 9.12 -8.52
N SER A 286 -8.74 9.57 -7.85
CA SER A 286 -10.10 9.06 -8.03
C SER A 286 -11.16 10.14 -7.80
N ASP A 287 -12.33 9.94 -8.41
CA ASP A 287 -13.56 10.67 -8.10
C ASP A 287 -14.18 10.22 -6.76
N GLY A 288 -13.85 8.99 -6.32
CA GLY A 288 -14.21 8.42 -5.03
C GLY A 288 -13.13 8.64 -3.97
N CYS A 289 -13.55 8.70 -2.71
CA CYS A 289 -12.67 8.97 -1.57
C CYS A 289 -12.67 7.85 -0.53
N GLU A 290 -13.20 6.67 -0.86
CA GLU A 290 -13.29 5.58 0.11
C GLU A 290 -11.89 5.04 0.44
N ILE A 291 -11.68 4.59 1.69
CA ILE A 291 -10.41 4.03 2.14
C ILE A 291 -9.86 2.91 1.23
N ALA A 292 -8.57 2.61 1.41
CA ALA A 292 -7.87 1.54 0.68
C ALA A 292 -7.82 1.78 -0.83
N GLY A 293 -7.53 3.03 -1.23
CA GLY A 293 -7.38 3.43 -2.62
C GLY A 293 -8.68 3.30 -3.39
N ASP A 294 -9.77 3.85 -2.84
CA ASP A 294 -11.11 3.81 -3.45
C ASP A 294 -11.49 2.41 -3.93
N LYS A 295 -11.45 1.43 -3.01
CA LYS A 295 -11.82 0.02 -3.24
C LYS A 295 -10.97 -0.76 -4.23
N THR A 296 -9.87 -0.20 -4.72
CA THR A 296 -9.04 -0.89 -5.70
C THR A 296 -8.20 -2.02 -5.10
N LEU A 297 -7.93 -2.02 -3.80
CA LEU A 297 -7.06 -2.99 -3.15
C LEU A 297 -7.80 -4.29 -2.74
N HIS A 298 -7.34 -5.43 -3.29
CA HIS A 298 -7.86 -6.77 -3.00
C HIS A 298 -6.73 -7.68 -2.52
N LEU A 299 -6.75 -8.12 -1.26
CA LEU A 299 -5.63 -8.82 -0.61
C LEU A 299 -5.73 -10.34 -0.68
N GLY A 300 -4.58 -11.00 -0.83
CA GLY A 300 -4.44 -12.46 -0.80
C GLY A 300 -3.99 -13.08 -2.13
N ASP A 301 -3.78 -14.40 -2.13
CA ASP A 301 -3.24 -15.13 -3.27
C ASP A 301 -4.21 -15.21 -4.47
N LYS A 302 -5.53 -15.20 -4.25
CA LYS A 302 -6.55 -15.26 -5.31
C LYS A 302 -7.79 -14.44 -4.92
N PRO A 303 -7.69 -13.10 -4.83
CA PRO A 303 -8.74 -12.28 -4.23
C PRO A 303 -9.83 -11.87 -5.23
N ILE A 304 -9.64 -12.16 -6.53
CA ILE A 304 -10.60 -11.86 -7.60
C ILE A 304 -11.03 -13.19 -8.22
N ASN A 305 -12.34 -13.41 -8.30
CA ASN A 305 -12.92 -14.62 -8.89
C ASN A 305 -12.50 -14.78 -10.35
N ASP A 306 -12.29 -16.03 -10.76
CA ASP A 306 -11.95 -16.43 -12.13
C ASP A 306 -10.67 -15.80 -12.71
N LYS A 307 -9.82 -15.22 -11.86
CA LYS A 307 -8.52 -14.67 -12.23
C LYS A 307 -7.34 -15.52 -11.71
N PRO A 308 -6.16 -15.42 -12.35
CA PRO A 308 -4.95 -16.09 -11.89
C PRO A 308 -4.59 -15.75 -10.44
N LYS A 309 -3.85 -16.67 -9.78
CA LYS A 309 -3.27 -16.39 -8.48
C LYS A 309 -2.19 -15.30 -8.59
N ASN A 310 -2.13 -14.44 -7.59
CA ASN A 310 -1.04 -13.50 -7.38
C ASN A 310 0.22 -14.25 -6.96
N TRP A 311 1.31 -14.06 -7.72
CA TRP A 311 2.56 -14.81 -7.56
C TRP A 311 3.22 -14.59 -6.19
N HIS A 312 3.17 -13.36 -5.67
CA HIS A 312 3.74 -13.02 -4.37
C HIS A 312 2.72 -13.14 -3.21
N GLY A 313 1.50 -13.59 -3.47
CA GLY A 313 0.45 -13.83 -2.46
C GLY A 313 -0.14 -12.60 -1.77
N LYS A 314 0.29 -11.38 -2.11
CA LYS A 314 -0.12 -10.16 -1.37
C LYS A 314 -1.46 -9.60 -1.86
N GLY A 315 -1.79 -9.81 -3.14
CA GLY A 315 -3.05 -9.32 -3.72
C GLY A 315 -2.89 -8.56 -5.02
N TYR A 316 -3.97 -7.90 -5.42
CA TYR A 316 -4.08 -7.12 -6.65
C TYR A 316 -4.70 -5.76 -6.41
N HIS A 317 -4.35 -4.83 -7.30
CA HIS A 317 -5.13 -3.61 -7.52
C HIS A 317 -6.05 -3.81 -8.72
N ALA A 318 -7.36 -3.62 -8.54
CA ALA A 318 -8.35 -3.66 -9.61
C ALA A 318 -9.64 -2.92 -9.25
N SER A 319 -10.22 -2.29 -10.26
CA SER A 319 -11.57 -1.73 -10.19
C SER A 319 -12.60 -2.82 -10.44
N LEU A 320 -13.45 -3.12 -9.47
CA LEU A 320 -14.56 -4.07 -9.64
C LEU A 320 -15.91 -3.37 -9.87
N ASP A 321 -15.95 -2.04 -9.75
CA ASP A 321 -17.13 -1.20 -9.98
C ASP A 321 -17.13 -0.54 -11.37
N GLY A 322 -16.15 -0.86 -12.22
CA GLY A 322 -16.05 -0.37 -13.58
C GLY A 322 -15.46 1.05 -13.72
N LYS A 323 -15.17 1.73 -12.60
CA LYS A 323 -14.56 3.07 -12.62
C LYS A 323 -13.05 3.03 -12.81
N THR A 324 -12.49 4.00 -13.51
CA THR A 324 -11.04 4.16 -13.62
C THR A 324 -10.49 4.96 -12.44
N ARG A 325 -9.32 4.55 -11.94
CA ARG A 325 -8.49 5.35 -11.04
C ARG A 325 -7.20 5.64 -11.76
N ASP A 326 -6.90 6.91 -11.93
CA ASP A 326 -5.68 7.40 -12.56
C ASP A 326 -4.48 7.16 -11.61
N LEU A 327 -3.32 6.79 -12.16
CA LEU A 327 -2.15 6.31 -11.42
C LEU A 327 -0.83 6.75 -12.08
N TRP A 328 -0.25 7.81 -11.53
CA TRP A 328 1.07 8.29 -11.92
C TRP A 328 2.15 7.52 -11.18
N HIS A 329 3.20 7.12 -11.89
CA HIS A 329 4.28 6.32 -11.31
C HIS A 329 5.64 6.86 -11.75
N TRP A 330 6.21 7.73 -10.92
CA TRP A 330 7.56 8.24 -11.05
C TRP A 330 8.58 7.18 -10.60
N LYS A 331 9.71 7.10 -11.34
CA LYS A 331 10.74 6.08 -11.15
C LYS A 331 12.12 6.70 -11.32
N ALA A 332 12.96 6.59 -10.29
CA ALA A 332 14.21 7.32 -10.17
C ALA A 332 15.19 7.08 -11.34
N VAL A 333 15.18 5.88 -11.92
CA VAL A 333 16.04 5.49 -13.05
C VAL A 333 15.26 5.57 -14.36
N ARG A 334 14.06 5.00 -14.41
CA ARG A 334 13.34 4.77 -15.68
C ARG A 334 12.59 5.96 -16.25
N THR A 335 12.20 6.93 -15.42
CA THR A 335 11.39 8.06 -15.88
C THR A 335 11.93 9.41 -15.43
N ASN A 336 12.73 9.47 -14.36
CA ASN A 336 13.21 10.74 -13.81
C ASN A 336 13.98 11.57 -14.84
N ASP A 337 14.96 11.00 -15.54
CA ASP A 337 15.75 11.69 -16.57
C ASP A 337 14.98 11.94 -17.88
N MET A 338 13.75 11.41 -17.99
CA MET A 338 12.82 11.76 -19.07
C MET A 338 11.96 12.99 -18.73
N TYR A 339 12.05 13.53 -17.51
CA TYR A 339 11.17 14.57 -16.98
C TYR A 339 9.67 14.18 -16.99
N LEU A 340 9.39 12.89 -16.76
CA LEU A 340 8.04 12.31 -16.79
C LEU A 340 7.79 11.39 -15.59
N ALA A 341 6.52 11.24 -15.24
CA ALA A 341 6.03 10.04 -14.55
C ALA A 341 5.34 9.14 -15.59
N ASP A 342 5.42 7.81 -15.43
CA ASP A 342 4.61 6.94 -16.27
C ASP A 342 3.13 7.14 -15.89
N ASP A 343 2.30 7.54 -16.86
CA ASP A 343 0.86 7.53 -16.67
C ASP A 343 0.28 6.11 -16.82
N ASN A 344 -0.55 5.73 -15.87
CA ASN A 344 -1.17 4.42 -15.78
C ASN A 344 -2.56 4.59 -15.17
N PHE A 345 -3.32 3.51 -15.16
CA PHE A 345 -4.59 3.46 -14.46
C PHE A 345 -4.83 2.12 -13.78
N ILE A 346 -5.73 2.14 -12.80
CA ILE A 346 -6.35 0.95 -12.23
C ILE A 346 -7.78 0.86 -12.76
N GLY A 347 -7.96 -0.04 -13.73
CA GLY A 347 -9.24 -0.34 -14.34
C GLY A 347 -9.77 -1.73 -13.96
N PRO A 348 -10.79 -2.21 -14.69
CA PRO A 348 -11.27 -3.58 -14.57
C PRO A 348 -10.15 -4.61 -14.71
N PRO A 349 -10.23 -5.77 -14.02
CA PRO A 349 -9.24 -6.83 -14.16
C PRO A 349 -9.06 -7.24 -15.63
N ALA A 350 -7.85 -7.07 -16.16
CA ALA A 350 -7.51 -7.42 -17.54
C ALA A 350 -7.82 -8.89 -17.86
N PRO A 351 -8.05 -9.25 -19.14
CA PRO A 351 -8.07 -10.64 -19.54
C PRO A 351 -6.71 -11.30 -19.25
N HIS A 352 -6.75 -12.57 -18.85
CA HIS A 352 -5.53 -13.34 -18.70
C HIS A 352 -5.00 -13.72 -20.10
N LEU A 353 -3.78 -13.28 -20.42
CA LEU A 353 -3.14 -13.54 -21.69
C LEU A 353 -2.17 -14.72 -21.57
N SER A 354 -2.48 -15.83 -22.25
CA SER A 354 -1.59 -16.99 -22.36
C SER A 354 -0.22 -16.54 -22.90
N GLY A 355 0.85 -16.81 -22.14
CA GLY A 355 2.22 -16.40 -22.47
C GLY A 355 2.74 -15.18 -21.69
N LYS A 356 1.87 -14.42 -21.01
CA LYS A 356 2.33 -13.42 -20.04
C LYS A 356 2.51 -14.08 -18.67
N ARG A 357 3.75 -14.08 -18.18
CA ARG A 357 4.08 -14.64 -16.86
C ARG A 357 3.39 -13.90 -15.72
N ARG A 358 3.40 -12.57 -15.75
CA ARG A 358 2.77 -11.72 -14.73
C ARG A 358 1.35 -11.37 -15.15
N TYR A 359 0.39 -11.66 -14.28
CA TYR A 359 -0.96 -11.11 -14.36
C TYR A 359 -1.01 -9.82 -13.52
N THR A 360 -1.39 -8.69 -14.12
CA THR A 360 -1.38 -7.35 -13.47
C THR A 360 -2.75 -6.93 -12.91
N ALA A 361 -3.79 -7.75 -13.14
CA ALA A 361 -5.18 -7.43 -12.80
C ALA A 361 -5.61 -6.08 -13.39
N GLY A 362 -5.95 -5.09 -12.57
CA GLY A 362 -6.42 -3.79 -13.04
C GLY A 362 -5.31 -2.80 -13.36
N TYR A 363 -4.07 -3.04 -12.89
CA TYR A 363 -2.92 -2.16 -13.16
C TYR A 363 -2.51 -2.26 -14.63
N GLN A 364 -2.72 -1.17 -15.38
CA GLN A 364 -2.51 -1.07 -16.82
C GLN A 364 -1.90 0.28 -17.16
N ALA A 365 -1.06 0.33 -18.19
CA ALA A 365 -0.49 1.58 -18.67
C ALA A 365 -1.43 2.24 -19.68
N ASP A 366 -1.37 3.56 -19.73
CA ASP A 366 -2.10 4.39 -20.68
C ASP A 366 -1.60 4.18 -22.11
N GLY A 367 -2.39 4.70 -23.06
CA GLY A 367 -2.02 4.64 -24.47
C GLY A 367 -0.67 5.32 -24.71
N LYS A 368 0.17 4.76 -25.57
CA LYS A 368 1.38 5.46 -26.02
C LYS A 368 1.50 5.42 -27.52
N GLU A 369 2.04 6.49 -28.08
CA GLU A 369 2.31 6.61 -29.51
C GLU A 369 3.73 6.16 -29.84
N SER A 370 4.72 6.52 -29.01
CA SER A 370 6.12 6.24 -29.27
C SER A 370 6.98 6.06 -28.00
N GLY A 371 8.21 5.60 -28.19
CA GLY A 371 9.26 5.60 -27.16
C GLY A 371 9.12 4.56 -26.03
N ALA A 372 9.43 5.06 -24.83
CA ALA A 372 9.65 4.36 -23.56
C ALA A 372 10.93 3.53 -23.47
N TYR A 373 11.34 3.32 -22.22
CA TYR A 373 12.40 2.39 -21.86
C TYR A 373 11.98 0.93 -22.12
N VAL A 374 12.98 0.07 -22.29
CA VAL A 374 12.81 -1.39 -22.33
C VAL A 374 13.88 -2.05 -21.48
N MET A 375 13.67 -3.32 -21.09
CA MET A 375 14.71 -4.05 -20.39
C MET A 375 15.85 -4.46 -21.34
N ASN A 376 17.10 -4.44 -20.85
CA ASN A 376 18.31 -4.84 -21.55
C ASN A 376 18.50 -6.36 -21.56
N TRP A 377 17.42 -7.14 -21.66
CA TRP A 377 17.50 -8.58 -21.79
C TRP A 377 16.57 -9.09 -22.88
N GLN A 378 17.01 -10.13 -23.56
CA GLN A 378 16.20 -10.84 -24.55
C GLN A 378 15.29 -11.86 -23.85
N TRP A 379 15.90 -12.66 -22.98
CA TRP A 379 15.24 -13.71 -22.21
C TRP A 379 15.81 -13.76 -20.80
N TYR A 380 14.91 -13.87 -19.82
CA TYR A 380 15.26 -13.95 -18.41
C TYR A 380 14.94 -15.35 -17.87
N THR A 381 15.90 -15.91 -17.14
CA THR A 381 15.73 -17.04 -16.23
C THR A 381 16.37 -16.68 -14.88
N PRO A 382 16.02 -17.36 -13.77
CA PRO A 382 16.65 -17.11 -12.47
C PRO A 382 18.18 -17.20 -12.48
N ASN A 383 18.73 -18.04 -13.36
CA ASN A 383 20.14 -18.41 -13.34
C ASN A 383 20.94 -17.80 -14.49
N SER A 384 20.28 -17.17 -15.47
CA SER A 384 20.93 -16.69 -16.68
C SER A 384 20.06 -15.67 -17.40
N VAL A 385 20.72 -14.72 -18.04
CA VAL A 385 20.10 -13.73 -18.93
C VAL A 385 20.98 -13.53 -20.15
N ILE A 386 20.37 -13.23 -21.30
CA ILE A 386 21.09 -12.79 -22.50
C ILE A 386 20.85 -11.29 -22.64
N PRO A 387 21.91 -10.44 -22.55
CA PRO A 387 21.76 -9.01 -22.74
C PRO A 387 21.15 -8.70 -24.11
N LYS A 388 20.39 -7.60 -24.20
CA LYS A 388 19.86 -7.16 -25.49
C LYS A 388 20.91 -6.36 -26.26
N ARG A 389 21.72 -5.57 -25.54
CA ARG A 389 22.74 -4.67 -26.09
C ARG A 389 23.94 -4.59 -25.16
N LEU A 390 25.11 -4.36 -25.76
CA LEU A 390 26.35 -4.04 -25.07
C LEU A 390 26.71 -2.56 -25.31
N PRO A 391 27.25 -1.84 -24.31
CA PRO A 391 27.67 -0.46 -24.47
C PRO A 391 28.81 -0.35 -25.49
N SER A 392 28.82 0.71 -26.28
CA SER A 392 29.93 0.99 -27.18
C SER A 392 31.21 1.38 -26.43
N ASN A 393 31.07 1.91 -25.21
CA ASN A 393 32.16 2.21 -24.30
C ASN A 393 31.83 1.65 -22.90
N LEU A 394 32.52 0.58 -22.51
CA LEU A 394 32.29 -0.07 -21.24
C LEU A 394 32.67 0.81 -20.03
N ASP A 395 33.74 1.60 -20.13
CA ASP A 395 34.22 2.41 -19.01
C ASP A 395 33.18 3.48 -18.60
N VAL A 396 32.53 4.10 -19.59
CA VAL A 396 31.45 5.07 -19.34
C VAL A 396 30.25 4.42 -18.64
N ASP A 397 29.87 3.22 -19.06
CA ASP A 397 28.80 2.45 -18.44
C ASP A 397 29.18 2.01 -17.01
N GLN A 398 30.43 1.58 -16.79
CA GLN A 398 30.95 1.23 -15.46
C GLN A 398 31.06 2.42 -14.50
N GLN A 399 31.16 3.65 -15.00
CA GLN A 399 31.08 4.86 -14.17
C GLN A 399 29.63 5.17 -13.76
N HIS A 400 28.66 4.77 -14.58
CA HIS A 400 27.23 5.00 -14.38
C HIS A 400 26.47 3.70 -14.12
N ARG A 401 27.00 2.82 -13.24
CA ARG A 401 26.48 1.45 -13.00
C ARG A 401 24.99 1.36 -12.67
N ASN A 402 24.42 2.46 -12.18
CA ASN A 402 23.05 2.58 -11.69
C ASN A 402 22.18 3.42 -12.65
N GLY A 403 22.68 3.64 -13.86
CA GLY A 403 22.03 4.45 -14.88
C GLY A 403 21.31 3.61 -15.92
N VAL A 404 20.92 4.30 -16.99
CA VAL A 404 20.29 3.73 -18.17
C VAL A 404 21.31 3.61 -19.28
N LEU A 405 21.21 2.56 -20.10
CA LEU A 405 22.04 2.41 -21.28
C LEU A 405 21.33 3.06 -22.49
N PRO A 406 21.91 4.10 -23.12
CA PRO A 406 21.32 4.72 -24.29
C PRO A 406 21.32 3.77 -25.49
N TRP A 407 20.21 3.71 -26.22
CA TRP A 407 20.08 2.82 -27.38
C TRP A 407 21.10 3.09 -28.48
N PHE A 408 21.39 4.37 -28.74
CA PHE A 408 22.36 4.80 -29.74
C PHE A 408 23.81 4.82 -29.23
N GLY A 409 24.01 4.69 -27.91
CA GLY A 409 25.32 4.51 -27.27
C GLY A 409 25.71 3.04 -27.07
N SER A 410 24.98 2.12 -27.69
CA SER A 410 25.15 0.67 -27.54
C SER A 410 24.95 -0.05 -28.87
N SER A 411 25.37 -1.31 -28.94
CA SER A 411 25.19 -2.19 -30.09
C SER A 411 24.40 -3.45 -29.70
N PRO A 412 23.65 -4.09 -30.63
CA PRO A 412 22.99 -5.37 -30.34
C PRO A 412 23.97 -6.40 -29.79
N TYR A 413 23.54 -7.17 -28.80
CA TYR A 413 24.38 -8.21 -28.21
C TYR A 413 24.77 -9.27 -29.25
N ARG A 414 26.07 -9.58 -29.31
CA ARG A 414 26.64 -10.74 -30.00
C ARG A 414 27.64 -11.39 -29.08
N GLU A 415 27.63 -12.71 -29.00
CA GLU A 415 28.54 -13.46 -28.13
C GLU A 415 30.02 -13.19 -28.47
N SER A 416 30.34 -13.00 -29.76
CA SER A 416 31.69 -12.62 -30.21
C SER A 416 32.20 -11.29 -29.66
N ASP A 417 31.29 -10.39 -29.32
CA ASP A 417 31.59 -9.01 -28.90
C ASP A 417 31.61 -8.90 -27.37
N ASP A 418 31.18 -9.95 -26.66
CA ASP A 418 31.09 -10.03 -25.20
C ASP A 418 32.41 -10.48 -24.56
N LEU A 419 33.45 -9.67 -24.75
CA LEU A 419 34.79 -9.89 -24.20
C LEU A 419 34.94 -9.37 -22.76
N TYR A 420 33.83 -9.10 -22.08
CA TYR A 420 33.85 -8.47 -20.77
C TYR A 420 34.26 -9.46 -19.66
N PRO A 421 35.14 -9.05 -18.74
CA PRO A 421 35.60 -9.92 -17.67
C PRO A 421 34.46 -10.24 -16.68
N PRO A 422 34.49 -11.40 -16.01
CA PRO A 422 33.64 -11.63 -14.84
C PRO A 422 33.80 -10.51 -13.81
N GLY A 423 32.69 -10.08 -13.21
CA GLY A 423 32.64 -8.91 -12.34
C GLY A 423 32.08 -7.64 -12.98
N THR A 424 31.95 -7.61 -14.31
CA THR A 424 31.33 -6.49 -15.04
C THR A 424 29.83 -6.38 -14.77
N PHE A 425 29.34 -5.14 -14.62
CA PHE A 425 27.92 -4.82 -14.54
C PHE A 425 27.41 -4.24 -15.85
N LEU A 426 26.13 -4.41 -16.18
CA LEU A 426 25.46 -3.66 -17.24
C LEU A 426 24.12 -3.15 -16.74
N SER A 427 23.75 -1.95 -17.19
CA SER A 427 22.42 -1.42 -16.99
C SER A 427 21.35 -2.34 -17.58
N SER A 428 20.32 -2.62 -16.78
CA SER A 428 19.18 -3.41 -17.21
C SER A 428 18.10 -2.60 -17.94
N VAL A 429 18.25 -1.27 -17.97
CA VAL A 429 17.28 -0.36 -18.59
C VAL A 429 17.90 0.24 -19.83
N LEU A 430 17.18 0.16 -20.96
CA LEU A 430 17.55 0.77 -22.23
C LEU A 430 16.63 1.94 -22.55
N TYR A 431 17.21 3.11 -22.82
CA TYR A 431 16.50 4.26 -23.34
C TYR A 431 16.50 4.24 -24.87
N ARG A 432 15.33 3.95 -25.46
CA ARG A 432 15.13 4.00 -26.92
C ARG A 432 14.86 5.41 -27.44
N SER A 433 14.43 6.29 -26.54
CA SER A 433 14.12 7.69 -26.77
C SER A 433 14.30 8.44 -25.45
N ASN A 434 14.40 9.77 -25.52
CA ASN A 434 14.55 10.62 -24.34
C ASN A 434 13.25 10.79 -23.54
N ARG A 435 12.09 10.44 -24.13
CA ARG A 435 10.77 10.45 -23.49
C ARG A 435 9.80 9.49 -24.18
N PHE A 436 8.68 9.16 -23.55
CA PHE A 436 7.50 8.58 -24.21
C PHE A 436 6.56 9.68 -24.70
N GLU A 437 5.64 9.34 -25.61
CA GLU A 437 4.69 10.26 -26.24
C GLU A 437 3.26 9.69 -26.22
N GLY A 438 2.27 10.58 -26.32
CA GLY A 438 0.85 10.29 -26.19
C GLY A 438 0.36 10.40 -24.75
N ASP A 439 -0.86 9.91 -24.53
CA ASP A 439 -1.61 9.82 -23.26
C ASP A 439 -0.71 9.46 -22.05
N ARG A 440 0.09 8.40 -22.19
CA ARG A 440 1.04 7.95 -21.15
C ARG A 440 2.09 8.98 -20.70
N ALA A 441 2.29 10.05 -21.47
CA ALA A 441 3.29 11.09 -21.23
C ALA A 441 2.71 12.40 -20.68
N ASP A 442 1.42 12.44 -20.32
CA ASP A 442 0.74 13.69 -19.91
C ASP A 442 1.22 14.25 -18.57
N VAL A 443 1.90 13.44 -17.76
CA VAL A 443 2.44 13.84 -16.45
C VAL A 443 3.93 14.13 -16.56
N ARG A 444 4.30 15.42 -16.48
CA ARG A 444 5.69 15.82 -16.32
C ARG A 444 6.10 15.67 -14.86
N ALA A 445 7.30 15.15 -14.63
CA ALA A 445 7.80 14.96 -13.28
C ALA A 445 9.32 14.94 -13.21
N ARG A 446 9.89 15.54 -12.16
CA ARG A 446 11.33 15.45 -11.86
C ARG A 446 11.53 15.42 -10.36
N GLY A 447 12.37 14.48 -9.92
CA GLY A 447 12.76 14.31 -8.53
C GLY A 447 14.25 14.57 -8.34
N GLU A 448 14.60 15.24 -7.26
CA GLU A 448 15.95 15.37 -6.73
C GLU A 448 16.04 14.66 -5.38
N TRP A 449 17.09 13.86 -5.20
CA TRP A 449 17.46 13.34 -3.88
C TRP A 449 18.60 14.17 -3.31
N LYS A 450 18.42 14.65 -2.08
CA LYS A 450 19.42 15.44 -1.36
C LYS A 450 19.27 15.22 0.14
N ASN A 451 20.38 14.88 0.81
CA ASN A 451 20.46 14.75 2.26
C ASN A 451 19.41 13.82 2.89
N GLY A 452 19.21 12.62 2.33
CA GLY A 452 18.27 11.64 2.88
C GLY A 452 16.79 11.93 2.58
N GLN A 453 16.52 12.78 1.60
CA GLN A 453 15.17 13.15 1.21
C GLN A 453 15.05 13.24 -0.32
N TRP A 454 13.98 12.68 -0.85
CA TRP A 454 13.50 12.98 -2.18
C TRP A 454 12.55 14.18 -2.16
N THR A 455 12.70 15.05 -3.15
CA THR A 455 11.76 16.12 -3.49
C THR A 455 11.35 15.93 -4.94
N LEU A 456 10.05 15.76 -5.18
CA LEU A 456 9.46 15.44 -6.48
C LEU A 456 8.45 16.52 -6.86
N GLU A 457 8.64 17.11 -8.02
CA GLU A 457 7.68 18.01 -8.66
C GLU A 457 6.95 17.27 -9.76
N LEU A 458 5.63 17.39 -9.79
CA LEU A 458 4.76 16.86 -10.84
C LEU A 458 3.86 17.97 -11.38
N VAL A 459 3.54 17.91 -12.67
CA VAL A 459 2.51 18.75 -13.28
C VAL A 459 1.71 17.97 -14.30
N ARG A 460 0.40 18.22 -14.33
CA ARG A 460 -0.54 17.72 -15.34
C ARG A 460 -1.63 18.76 -15.59
N LYS A 461 -2.17 18.79 -16.81
CA LYS A 461 -3.37 19.58 -17.14
C LYS A 461 -4.57 19.18 -16.28
N HIS A 462 -5.48 20.11 -15.99
CA HIS A 462 -6.70 19.82 -15.23
C HIS A 462 -7.55 18.73 -15.89
N ASN A 463 -7.60 18.74 -17.22
CA ASN A 463 -8.30 17.76 -18.02
C ASN A 463 -7.46 17.45 -19.28
N THR A 464 -7.03 16.20 -19.41
CA THR A 464 -6.26 15.68 -20.54
C THR A 464 -7.14 15.22 -21.71
N GLN A 465 -8.47 15.11 -21.48
CA GLN A 465 -9.44 14.45 -22.35
C GLN A 465 -9.25 12.93 -22.49
N SER A 466 -8.31 12.35 -21.74
CA SER A 466 -8.18 10.91 -21.66
C SER A 466 -9.34 10.29 -20.90
N LYS A 467 -9.78 9.11 -21.35
CA LYS A 467 -10.78 8.31 -20.63
C LYS A 467 -10.18 7.53 -19.45
N TYR A 468 -8.85 7.51 -19.35
CA TYR A 468 -8.13 6.82 -18.30
C TYR A 468 -7.73 7.78 -17.16
N ASP A 469 -7.76 9.09 -17.42
CA ASP A 469 -7.40 10.11 -16.45
C ASP A 469 -8.58 10.64 -15.65
N VAL A 470 -8.30 11.02 -14.42
CA VAL A 470 -9.27 11.68 -13.54
C VAL A 470 -9.07 13.19 -13.63
N ALA A 471 -10.15 13.94 -13.86
CA ALA A 471 -10.08 15.40 -13.85
C ALA A 471 -9.57 15.91 -12.48
N LEU A 472 -8.62 16.85 -12.52
CA LEU A 472 -8.08 17.49 -11.33
C LEU A 472 -8.95 18.70 -10.99
N GLN A 473 -9.83 18.53 -10.00
CA GLN A 473 -10.81 19.52 -9.60
C GLN A 473 -11.11 19.44 -8.10
N THR A 474 -11.87 20.39 -7.57
CA THR A 474 -12.31 20.33 -6.19
C THR A 474 -13.09 19.04 -5.94
N GLY A 475 -12.64 18.27 -4.97
CA GLY A 475 -13.24 17.00 -4.59
C GLY A 475 -12.53 15.76 -5.13
N THR A 476 -11.62 15.90 -6.09
CA THR A 476 -10.74 14.80 -6.51
C THR A 476 -9.94 14.30 -5.31
N CYS A 477 -9.87 12.99 -5.15
CA CYS A 477 -9.21 12.33 -4.03
C CYS A 477 -7.91 11.67 -4.50
N MET A 478 -6.88 11.78 -3.66
CA MET A 478 -5.51 11.41 -3.96
C MET A 478 -4.93 10.49 -2.87
N TRP A 479 -4.19 9.47 -3.30
CA TRP A 479 -3.35 8.64 -2.45
C TRP A 479 -1.92 8.67 -2.95
N VAL A 480 -0.97 8.59 -2.01
CA VAL A 480 0.45 8.65 -2.31
C VAL A 480 1.19 7.47 -1.69
N SER A 481 2.26 7.02 -2.35
CA SER A 481 3.02 5.85 -1.92
C SER A 481 4.48 5.98 -2.32
N ALA A 482 5.39 5.80 -1.37
CA ALA A 482 6.82 5.81 -1.58
C ALA A 482 7.36 4.37 -1.63
N PHE A 483 8.35 4.13 -2.47
CA PHE A 483 9.07 2.87 -2.59
C PHE A 483 10.54 3.15 -2.36
N ASP A 484 11.10 2.57 -1.31
CA ASP A 484 12.55 2.47 -1.11
C ASP A 484 12.99 1.13 -1.67
N HIS A 485 13.71 1.20 -2.78
CA HIS A 485 14.41 0.06 -3.36
C HIS A 485 13.55 -1.19 -3.59
N SER A 486 12.28 -1.02 -3.95
CA SER A 486 11.32 -2.13 -4.02
C SER A 486 10.40 -2.10 -5.24
N GLN A 487 10.12 -3.29 -5.77
CA GLN A 487 9.26 -3.44 -6.94
C GLN A 487 7.80 -3.14 -6.61
N ILE A 488 7.30 -3.71 -5.49
CA ILE A 488 5.90 -3.64 -5.07
C ILE A 488 5.69 -3.23 -3.61
N ALA A 489 6.72 -3.25 -2.76
CA ALA A 489 6.58 -3.09 -1.31
C ALA A 489 6.58 -1.62 -0.87
N HIS A 490 5.61 -0.85 -1.35
CA HIS A 490 5.47 0.56 -1.02
C HIS A 490 4.84 0.83 0.34
N THR A 491 5.09 2.03 0.86
CA THR A 491 4.32 2.59 1.97
C THR A 491 2.90 2.93 1.53
N ARG A 492 1.97 3.06 2.49
CA ARG A 492 0.57 3.37 2.23
C ARG A 492 -0.07 4.13 3.39
N HIS A 493 -1.19 4.78 3.12
CA HIS A 493 -2.06 5.41 4.12
C HIS A 493 -3.53 5.11 3.83
N MET A 494 -4.38 5.16 4.86
CA MET A 494 -5.77 4.69 4.78
C MET A 494 -6.71 5.73 4.14
N GLN A 495 -6.68 6.95 4.68
CA GLN A 495 -7.58 8.04 4.31
C GLN A 495 -7.07 8.77 3.07
N ALA A 496 -7.97 9.18 2.18
CA ALA A 496 -7.62 9.94 0.99
C ALA A 496 -7.20 11.38 1.35
N ILE A 497 -6.42 12.01 0.46
CA ILE A 497 -6.20 13.45 0.42
C ILE A 497 -7.22 14.04 -0.56
N LYS A 498 -8.15 14.86 -0.08
CA LYS A 498 -9.14 15.53 -0.93
C LYS A 498 -8.62 16.90 -1.37
N LEU A 499 -8.55 17.13 -2.68
CA LEU A 499 -8.10 18.39 -3.25
C LEU A 499 -9.19 19.47 -3.13
N ARG A 500 -8.78 20.68 -2.75
CA ARG A 500 -9.63 21.87 -2.68
C ARG A 500 -9.00 23.01 -3.46
N TYR A 501 -9.52 23.26 -4.65
CA TYR A 501 -9.16 24.42 -5.45
C TYR A 501 -9.91 25.63 -4.89
N ALA A 502 -9.29 26.81 -4.96
CA ALA A 502 -10.03 28.05 -4.68
C ALA A 502 -11.17 28.19 -5.70
N LEU A 503 -12.32 28.63 -5.21
CA LEU A 503 -13.50 28.91 -6.04
C LEU A 503 -13.29 30.17 -6.88
#